data_AF-A0A1D8EIR2-F1
#
_entry.id   AF-A0A1D8EIR2-F1
#
_cell.length_a   1.000
_cell.length_b   1.000
_cell.length_c   1.000
_cell.angle_alpha   90.00
_cell.angle_beta   90.00
_cell.angle_gamma   90.00
#
_symmetry.space_group_name_H-M   'P 1'
#
loop_
_entity.id
_entity.type
_entity.pdbx_description
1 polymer ?
#
loop_
_entity_poly.entity_id
_entity_poly.type
_entity_poly.pdbx_seq_one_letter_code
_entity_poly.pdbx_strand_id
1 'polypeptide(L)'
;MAYEKDLRAMETYKEGIIQAARNNNLEPSLIAGIASRESNGGRALDKDGLGDHGNGFGIMQVDKRHHTPIGGPYSNEHINQGATILRNSINAVEKKFPTWSPDLQLRGGVAAYNFGVSNVRTPDGIDRGTTGNNYSADVIKRAEYFKQNGY
;
A
#
# COMPACT_ATOMS: atom_id res chain seq x y z
N MET A 1 -7.66 -17.84 -8.22
CA MET A 1 -6.44 -17.68 -7.36
C MET A 1 -6.69 -16.61 -6.29
N ALA A 2 -5.82 -16.41 -5.28
CA ALA A 2 -6.04 -15.41 -4.22
C ALA A 2 -6.30 -14.00 -4.78
N TYR A 3 -5.53 -13.59 -5.79
CA TYR A 3 -5.64 -12.29 -6.45
C TYR A 3 -6.97 -12.05 -7.18
N GLU A 4 -7.65 -13.11 -7.60
CA GLU A 4 -8.94 -13.02 -8.30
C GLU A 4 -10.10 -12.71 -7.34
N LYS A 5 -10.00 -13.16 -6.09
CA LYS A 5 -10.97 -12.79 -5.05
C LYS A 5 -10.74 -11.34 -4.61
N ASP A 6 -9.49 -10.92 -4.51
CA ASP A 6 -9.15 -9.52 -4.20
C ASP A 6 -9.57 -8.58 -5.33
N LEU A 7 -9.36 -8.97 -6.60
CA LEU A 7 -9.82 -8.20 -7.77
C LEU A 7 -11.32 -7.93 -7.73
N ARG A 8 -12.13 -8.96 -7.47
CA ARG A 8 -13.58 -8.79 -7.32
C ARG A 8 -13.96 -7.84 -6.19
N ALA A 9 -13.22 -7.86 -5.08
CA ALA A 9 -13.44 -6.91 -3.99
C ALA A 9 -13.01 -5.49 -4.35
N MET A 10 -11.90 -5.34 -5.10
CA MET A 10 -11.37 -4.06 -5.54
C MET A 10 -12.28 -3.32 -6.52
N GLU A 11 -13.14 -4.01 -7.27
CA GLU A 11 -14.05 -3.35 -8.21
C GLU A 11 -14.98 -2.35 -7.51
N THR A 12 -15.35 -2.61 -6.24
CA THR A 12 -16.14 -1.67 -5.42
C THR A 12 -15.44 -0.34 -5.16
N TYR A 13 -14.10 -0.31 -5.17
CA TYR A 13 -13.29 0.86 -4.82
C TYR A 13 -12.52 1.43 -6.01
N LYS A 14 -12.73 0.90 -7.22
CA LYS A 14 -11.89 1.15 -8.39
C LYS A 14 -11.79 2.63 -8.75
N GLU A 15 -12.90 3.35 -8.76
CA GLU A 15 -12.92 4.79 -9.04
C GLU A 15 -12.14 5.58 -7.98
N GLY A 16 -12.34 5.25 -6.70
CA GLY A 16 -11.61 5.86 -5.58
C GLY A 16 -10.11 5.60 -5.65
N ILE A 17 -9.71 4.37 -6.02
CA ILE A 17 -8.31 4.00 -6.24
C ILE A 17 -7.70 4.81 -7.39
N ILE A 18 -8.38 4.91 -8.54
CA ILE A 18 -7.90 5.69 -9.69
C ILE A 18 -7.77 7.16 -9.33
N GLN A 19 -8.73 7.71 -8.59
CA GLN A 19 -8.69 9.11 -8.18
C GLN A 19 -7.55 9.37 -7.18
N ALA A 20 -7.39 8.53 -6.17
CA ALA A 20 -6.28 8.61 -5.22
C ALA A 20 -4.92 8.49 -5.91
N ALA A 21 -4.81 7.61 -6.91
CA ALA A 21 -3.60 7.45 -7.71
C ALA A 21 -3.23 8.75 -8.45
N ARG A 22 -4.20 9.36 -9.13
CA ARG A 22 -4.03 10.64 -9.82
C ARG A 22 -3.62 11.76 -8.86
N ASN A 23 -4.28 11.86 -7.72
CA ASN A 23 -3.99 12.88 -6.71
C ASN A 23 -2.57 12.79 -6.16
N ASN A 24 -2.00 11.59 -6.11
CA ASN A 24 -0.69 11.32 -5.49
C ASN A 24 0.42 10.99 -6.50
N ASN A 25 0.15 11.10 -7.81
CA ASN A 25 1.06 10.71 -8.89
C ASN A 25 1.62 9.29 -8.70
N LEU A 26 0.71 8.33 -8.53
CA LEU A 26 0.98 6.90 -8.39
C LEU A 26 0.24 6.11 -9.48
N GLU A 27 0.71 4.89 -9.75
CA GLU A 27 -0.06 3.94 -10.56
C GLU A 27 -1.24 3.39 -9.72
N PRO A 28 -2.49 3.35 -10.24
CA PRO A 28 -3.62 2.83 -9.48
C PRO A 28 -3.44 1.34 -9.12
N SER A 29 -2.81 0.56 -10.00
CA SER A 29 -2.41 -0.82 -9.72
C SER A 29 -1.52 -0.99 -8.49
N LEU A 30 -0.67 0.00 -8.14
CA LEU A 30 0.15 -0.04 -6.93
C LEU A 30 -0.70 0.13 -5.67
N ILE A 31 -1.68 1.04 -5.69
CA ILE A 31 -2.62 1.24 -4.58
C ILE A 31 -3.48 -0.02 -4.39
N ALA A 32 -3.97 -0.62 -5.48
CA ALA A 32 -4.68 -1.90 -5.43
C ALA A 32 -3.79 -3.03 -4.86
N GLY A 33 -2.51 -3.07 -5.24
CA GLY A 33 -1.52 -4.01 -4.71
C GLY A 33 -1.35 -3.89 -3.18
N ILE A 34 -1.27 -2.66 -2.66
CA ILE A 34 -1.24 -2.39 -1.21
C ILE A 34 -2.53 -2.86 -0.56
N ALA A 35 -3.69 -2.45 -1.04
CA ALA A 35 -4.98 -2.82 -0.43
C ALA A 35 -5.22 -4.34 -0.43
N SER A 36 -4.78 -5.04 -1.48
CA SER A 36 -4.77 -6.51 -1.53
C SER A 36 -3.85 -7.11 -0.47
N ARG A 37 -2.62 -6.60 -0.32
CA ARG A 37 -1.68 -7.11 0.68
C ARG A 37 -2.15 -6.84 2.11
N GLU A 38 -2.72 -5.66 2.36
CA GLU A 38 -3.08 -5.19 3.69
C GLU A 38 -4.36 -5.83 4.22
N SER A 39 -5.36 -6.02 3.35
CA SER A 39 -6.70 -6.40 3.82
C SER A 39 -7.43 -7.40 2.93
N ASN A 40 -6.76 -8.01 1.94
CA ASN A 40 -7.41 -8.82 0.90
C ASN A 40 -8.58 -8.05 0.23
N GLY A 41 -8.40 -6.74 0.09
CA GLY A 41 -9.43 -5.83 -0.37
C GLY A 41 -10.60 -5.61 0.57
N GLY A 42 -10.31 -5.44 1.86
CA GLY A 42 -11.30 -5.25 2.91
C GLY A 42 -11.85 -6.56 3.48
N ARG A 43 -11.67 -7.70 2.81
CA ARG A 43 -12.24 -8.99 3.23
C ARG A 43 -11.61 -9.57 4.49
N ALA A 44 -10.42 -9.11 4.88
CA ALA A 44 -9.74 -9.51 6.10
C ALA A 44 -10.02 -8.58 7.29
N LEU A 45 -10.79 -7.50 7.09
CA LEU A 45 -11.14 -6.55 8.15
C LEU A 45 -12.27 -7.10 9.02
N ASP A 46 -12.30 -6.68 10.27
CA ASP A 46 -13.46 -6.90 11.13
C ASP A 46 -14.66 -6.01 10.76
N LYS A 47 -15.74 -6.13 11.54
CA LYS A 47 -16.99 -5.37 11.32
C LYS A 47 -16.83 -3.85 11.43
N ASP A 48 -15.78 -3.38 12.11
CA ASP A 48 -15.51 -1.95 12.31
C ASP A 48 -14.43 -1.44 11.32
N GLY A 49 -13.99 -2.30 10.38
CA GLY A 49 -12.98 -1.98 9.39
C GLY A 49 -11.56 -1.99 9.94
N LEU A 50 -11.33 -2.67 11.06
CA LEU A 50 -10.02 -2.77 11.70
C LEU A 50 -9.31 -4.08 11.36
N GLY A 51 -7.98 -4.03 11.35
CA GLY A 51 -7.08 -5.16 11.29
C GLY A 51 -5.87 -4.93 12.22
N ASP A 52 -4.83 -5.75 12.09
CA ASP A 52 -3.61 -5.71 12.93
C ASP A 52 -3.89 -5.49 14.43
N HIS A 53 -4.64 -6.42 15.05
CA HIS A 53 -4.99 -6.35 16.47
C HIS A 53 -5.72 -5.05 16.87
N GLY A 54 -6.44 -4.45 15.92
CA GLY A 54 -7.20 -3.21 16.11
C GLY A 54 -6.43 -1.92 15.82
N ASN A 55 -5.19 -1.99 15.30
CA ASN A 55 -4.38 -0.80 15.01
C ASN A 55 -4.49 -0.31 13.57
N GLY A 56 -4.58 -1.22 12.60
CA GLY A 56 -4.72 -0.87 11.20
C GLY A 56 -6.17 -0.54 10.86
N PHE A 57 -6.40 0.62 10.25
CA PHE A 57 -7.73 1.07 9.85
C PHE A 57 -7.93 0.99 8.34
N GLY A 58 -9.07 0.43 7.92
CA GLY A 58 -9.56 0.40 6.55
C GLY A 58 -8.73 -0.39 5.55
N ILE A 59 -9.08 -0.31 4.26
CA ILE A 59 -8.56 -1.23 3.25
C ILE A 59 -7.05 -1.12 2.97
N MET A 60 -6.46 0.05 3.25
CA MET A 60 -5.02 0.28 3.18
C MET A 60 -4.31 0.21 4.55
N GLN A 61 -5.02 -0.20 5.61
CA GLN A 61 -4.49 -0.41 6.97
C GLN A 61 -3.65 0.75 7.51
N VAL A 62 -4.20 1.97 7.49
CA VAL A 62 -3.55 3.14 8.10
C VAL A 62 -3.41 2.91 9.60
N ASP A 63 -2.17 2.93 10.11
CA ASP A 63 -1.88 2.68 11.52
C ASP A 63 -2.28 3.88 12.38
N LYS A 64 -3.30 3.67 13.23
CA LYS A 64 -3.85 4.71 14.12
C LYS A 64 -2.86 5.21 15.20
N ARG A 65 -1.77 4.49 15.43
CA ARG A 65 -0.71 4.89 16.39
C ARG A 65 0.19 5.99 15.81
N HIS A 66 0.24 6.10 14.49
CA HIS A 66 1.11 7.04 13.77
C HIS A 66 0.35 8.09 12.98
N HIS A 67 -0.92 7.81 12.65
CA HIS A 67 -1.78 8.70 11.87
C HIS A 67 -3.18 8.75 12.48
N THR A 68 -3.86 9.88 12.33
CA THR A 68 -5.30 9.95 12.60
C THR A 68 -6.05 9.47 11.35
N PRO A 69 -6.82 8.36 11.40
CA PRO A 69 -7.56 7.89 10.23
C PRO A 69 -8.63 8.89 9.77
N ILE A 70 -8.82 9.01 8.46
CA ILE A 70 -9.74 9.96 7.83
C ILE A 70 -10.80 9.20 7.04
N GLY A 71 -12.06 9.58 7.21
CA GLY A 71 -13.19 8.96 6.50
C GLY A 71 -13.56 7.58 7.05
N GLY A 72 -14.36 6.85 6.29
CA GLY A 72 -14.74 5.48 6.62
C GLY A 72 -13.68 4.47 6.13
N PRO A 73 -13.66 3.23 6.66
CA PRO A 73 -12.62 2.24 6.36
C PRO A 73 -12.53 1.84 4.87
N TYR A 74 -13.58 2.14 4.09
CA TYR A 74 -13.70 1.86 2.66
C TYR A 74 -13.86 3.13 1.81
N SER A 75 -13.79 4.32 2.41
CA SER A 75 -14.14 5.57 1.73
C SER A 75 -13.01 6.10 0.86
N ASN A 76 -13.35 6.96 -0.10
CA ASN A 76 -12.37 7.57 -0.99
C ASN A 76 -11.36 8.43 -0.23
N GLU A 77 -11.78 9.08 0.86
CA GLU A 77 -10.89 9.84 1.75
C GLU A 77 -9.83 8.94 2.39
N HIS A 78 -10.23 7.75 2.86
CA HIS A 78 -9.31 6.77 3.44
C HIS A 78 -8.31 6.24 2.41
N ILE A 79 -8.80 5.90 1.21
CA ILE A 79 -7.94 5.42 0.11
C ILE A 79 -6.93 6.51 -0.28
N ASN A 80 -7.39 7.77 -0.38
CA ASN A 80 -6.50 8.88 -0.67
C ASN A 80 -5.49 9.12 0.46
N GLN A 81 -5.88 8.98 1.72
CA GLN A 81 -4.97 9.07 2.87
C GLN A 81 -3.86 8.01 2.78
N GLY A 82 -4.21 6.74 2.57
CA GLY A 82 -3.24 5.66 2.42
C GLY A 82 -2.30 5.90 1.23
N ALA A 83 -2.83 6.37 0.10
CA ALA A 83 -2.03 6.72 -1.08
C ALA A 83 -1.05 7.89 -0.81
N THR A 84 -1.46 8.91 -0.05
CA THR A 84 -0.59 10.01 0.37
C THR A 84 0.53 9.54 1.29
N ILE A 85 0.23 8.65 2.24
CA ILE A 85 1.26 8.04 3.11
C ILE A 85 2.26 7.25 2.26
N LEU A 86 1.80 6.46 1.30
CA LEU A 86 2.67 5.73 0.36
C LEU A 86 3.57 6.68 -0.45
N ARG A 87 3.01 7.73 -1.06
CA ARG A 87 3.81 8.71 -1.82
C ARG A 87 4.85 9.39 -0.94
N ASN A 88 4.50 9.70 0.31
CA ASN A 88 5.45 10.27 1.27
C ASN A 88 6.57 9.29 1.64
N SER A 89 6.26 8.01 1.81
CA SER A 89 7.28 6.97 2.02
C SER A 89 8.22 6.84 0.82
N ILE A 90 7.69 6.88 -0.40
CA ILE A 90 8.50 6.87 -1.63
C ILE A 90 9.41 8.11 -1.69
N ASN A 91 8.87 9.32 -1.52
CA ASN A 91 9.64 10.57 -1.47
C ASN A 91 10.77 10.52 -0.44
N ALA A 92 10.49 9.97 0.74
CA ALA A 92 11.48 9.89 1.81
C ALA A 92 12.60 8.90 1.48
N VAL A 93 12.30 7.80 0.79
CA VAL A 93 13.31 6.84 0.31
C VAL A 93 14.11 7.41 -0.85
N GLU A 94 13.49 8.08 -1.83
CA GLU A 94 14.17 8.80 -2.90
C GLU A 94 15.19 9.79 -2.33
N LYS A 95 14.79 10.57 -1.31
CA LYS A 95 15.68 11.50 -0.61
C LYS A 95 16.79 10.80 0.17
N LYS A 96 16.50 9.67 0.83
CA LYS A 96 17.47 8.91 1.63
C LYS A 96 18.51 8.22 0.75
N PHE A 97 18.11 7.75 -0.43
CA PHE A 97 18.93 7.00 -1.36
C PHE A 97 18.86 7.59 -2.78
N PRO A 98 19.42 8.79 -3.00
CA PRO A 98 19.31 9.49 -4.29
C PRO A 98 20.06 8.78 -5.43
N THR A 99 20.98 7.87 -5.12
CA THR A 99 21.76 7.10 -6.11
C THR A 99 21.13 5.75 -6.47
N TRP A 100 20.06 5.33 -5.78
CA TRP A 100 19.33 4.13 -6.15
C TRP A 100 18.58 4.34 -7.46
N SER A 101 18.38 3.26 -8.22
CA SER A 101 17.51 3.31 -9.40
C SER A 101 16.07 3.64 -8.99
N PRO A 102 15.26 4.20 -9.90
CA PRO A 102 13.84 4.46 -9.63
C PRO A 102 13.09 3.22 -9.11
N ASP A 103 13.37 2.03 -9.65
CA ASP A 103 12.75 0.78 -9.20
C ASP A 103 13.13 0.43 -7.76
N LEU A 104 14.39 0.63 -7.36
CA LEU A 104 14.82 0.41 -5.99
C LEU A 104 14.23 1.46 -5.04
N GLN A 105 14.10 2.70 -5.47
CA GLN A 105 13.44 3.76 -4.69
C GLN A 105 11.96 3.46 -4.49
N LEU A 106 11.26 3.03 -5.55
CA LEU A 106 9.87 2.60 -5.48
C LEU A 106 9.71 1.41 -4.52
N ARG A 107 10.49 0.35 -4.69
CA ARG A 107 10.46 -0.82 -3.81
C ARG A 107 10.76 -0.44 -2.36
N GLY A 108 11.77 0.39 -2.14
CA GLY A 108 12.10 0.89 -0.80
C GLY A 108 10.96 1.71 -0.20
N GLY A 109 10.28 2.56 -0.98
CA GLY A 109 9.12 3.32 -0.54
C GLY A 109 7.93 2.44 -0.15
N VAL A 110 7.68 1.39 -0.93
CA VAL A 110 6.65 0.38 -0.62
C VAL A 110 7.00 -0.40 0.66
N ALA A 111 8.27 -0.80 0.84
CA ALA A 111 8.71 -1.42 2.10
C ALA A 111 8.57 -0.45 3.28
N ALA A 112 8.95 0.81 3.08
CA ALA A 112 8.84 1.88 4.08
C ALA A 112 7.39 2.17 4.51
N TYR A 113 6.40 1.90 3.66
CA TYR A 113 4.99 1.97 4.07
C TYR A 113 4.68 0.99 5.21
N ASN A 114 5.25 -0.22 5.17
CA ASN A 114 5.01 -1.25 6.17
C ASN A 114 5.79 -1.06 7.48
N PHE A 115 7.06 -0.65 7.39
CA PHE A 115 7.96 -0.64 8.56
C PHE A 115 8.68 0.69 8.84
N GLY A 116 8.36 1.75 8.08
CA GLY A 116 9.04 3.04 8.15
C GLY A 116 10.38 3.13 7.40
N VAL A 117 10.70 4.34 6.97
CA VAL A 117 11.87 4.67 6.11
C VAL A 117 13.21 4.38 6.78
N SER A 118 13.30 4.43 8.12
CA SER A 118 14.52 4.12 8.86
C SER A 118 15.00 2.69 8.64
N ASN A 119 14.08 1.75 8.37
CA ASN A 119 14.36 0.33 8.18
C ASN A 119 14.78 -0.05 6.75
N VAL A 120 14.57 0.82 5.76
CA VAL A 120 15.16 0.66 4.42
C VAL A 120 16.66 0.96 4.49
N ARG A 121 17.53 -0.01 4.22
CA ARG A 121 18.98 0.13 4.43
C ARG A 121 19.84 -0.13 3.19
N THR A 122 19.61 -1.24 2.51
CA THR A 122 20.42 -1.68 1.36
C THR A 122 19.52 -2.24 0.26
N PRO A 123 19.94 -2.20 -1.02
CA PRO A 123 19.16 -2.77 -2.13
C PRO A 123 18.79 -4.24 -1.91
N ASP A 124 19.77 -5.08 -1.56
CA ASP A 124 19.56 -6.52 -1.34
C ASP A 124 18.75 -6.84 -0.07
N GLY A 125 18.59 -5.85 0.81
CA GLY A 125 17.94 -5.97 2.10
C GLY A 125 16.65 -5.17 2.24
N ILE A 126 16.06 -4.66 1.14
CA ILE A 126 14.90 -3.76 1.18
C ILE A 126 13.78 -4.27 2.07
N ASP A 127 13.42 -5.55 1.96
CA ASP A 127 12.30 -6.13 2.71
C ASP A 127 12.71 -6.74 4.06
N ARG A 128 14.00 -6.73 4.45
CA ARG A 128 14.45 -7.35 5.70
C ARG A 128 13.84 -6.59 6.90
N GLY A 129 12.96 -7.28 7.64
CA GLY A 129 12.22 -6.73 8.77
C GLY A 129 10.80 -6.26 8.44
N THR A 130 10.40 -6.25 7.16
CA THR A 130 8.98 -6.07 6.80
C THR A 130 8.18 -7.31 7.22
N THR A 131 6.85 -7.19 7.33
CA THR A 131 5.99 -8.34 7.59
C THR A 131 6.23 -9.44 6.56
N GLY A 132 6.66 -10.62 7.00
CA GLY A 132 6.99 -11.75 6.11
C GLY A 132 8.30 -11.61 5.33
N ASN A 133 9.10 -10.56 5.59
CA ASN A 133 10.35 -10.24 4.89
C ASN A 133 10.22 -10.17 3.35
N ASN A 134 9.04 -9.78 2.86
CA ASN A 134 8.73 -9.78 1.43
C ASN A 134 7.70 -8.71 1.01
N TYR A 135 7.46 -7.70 1.86
CA TYR A 135 6.31 -6.81 1.68
C TYR A 135 6.32 -6.09 0.33
N SER A 136 7.41 -5.41 -0.02
CA SER A 136 7.48 -4.72 -1.31
C SER A 136 7.46 -5.67 -2.49
N ALA A 137 8.19 -6.79 -2.41
CA ALA A 137 8.21 -7.79 -3.48
C ALA A 137 6.81 -8.36 -3.79
N ASP A 138 6.04 -8.71 -2.76
CA ASP A 138 4.68 -9.23 -2.93
C ASP A 138 3.70 -8.15 -3.41
N VAL A 139 3.80 -6.92 -2.88
CA VAL A 139 2.97 -5.79 -3.36
C VAL A 139 3.21 -5.50 -4.83
N ILE A 140 4.47 -5.45 -5.29
CA ILE A 140 4.79 -5.21 -6.71
C ILE A 140 4.23 -6.33 -7.59
N LYS A 141 4.37 -7.60 -7.17
CA LYS A 141 3.78 -8.74 -7.89
C LYS A 141 2.25 -8.64 -7.98
N ARG A 142 1.59 -8.21 -6.91
CA ARG A 142 0.14 -7.96 -6.92
C ARG A 142 -0.21 -6.80 -7.85
N ALA A 143 0.56 -5.71 -7.82
CA ALA A 143 0.35 -4.55 -8.67
C ALA A 143 0.46 -4.91 -10.16
N GLU A 144 1.44 -5.74 -10.56
CA GLU A 144 1.54 -6.27 -11.93
C GLU A 144 0.27 -7.00 -12.38
N TYR A 145 -0.29 -7.84 -11.49
CA TYR A 145 -1.56 -8.52 -11.76
C TYR A 145 -2.71 -7.52 -11.91
N PHE A 146 -2.86 -6.55 -11.00
CA PHE A 146 -3.91 -5.53 -11.10
C PHE A 146 -3.78 -4.67 -12.36
N LYS A 147 -2.56 -4.34 -12.77
CA LYS A 147 -2.28 -3.59 -14.00
C LYS A 147 -2.81 -4.29 -15.24
N GLN A 148 -2.68 -5.61 -15.31
CA GLN A 148 -3.23 -6.42 -16.39
C GLN A 148 -4.77 -6.53 -16.36
N ASN A 149 -5.40 -6.09 -15.27
CA ASN A 149 -6.84 -6.22 -15.03
C ASN A 149 -7.54 -4.84 -14.87
N GLY A 150 -6.96 -3.78 -15.44
CA GLY A 150 -7.62 -2.47 -15.58
C GLY A 150 -7.45 -1.52 -14.40
N TYR A 151 -6.33 -1.64 -13.67
CA TYR A 151 -5.85 -0.68 -12.68
C TYR A 151 -4.54 -0.03 -13.14
#